data_AF-A0A258BJQ9-F1
#
_entry.id   AF-A0A258BJQ9-F1
#
_cell.length_a   1.000
_cell.length_b   1.000
_cell.length_c   1.000
_cell.angle_alpha   90.00
_cell.angle_beta   90.00
_cell.angle_gamma   90.00
#
_symmetry.space_group_name_H-M   'P 1'
#
loop_
_entity.id
_entity.type
_entity.pdbx_description
1 polymer ?
#
loop_
_entity_poly.entity_id
_entity_poly.type
_entity_poly.pdbx_seq_one_letter_code
_entity_poly.pdbx_strand_id
1 'polypeptide(L)'
;MEIEMSEKHRGLGRGLSALLGEASTPVPVTTPNAETKSAESAPLGPVSMSLEQPIELLKRNPDQPRKVFSDVELDSLAASIREKGVLQPILVRPIAGGEFQIIAGERRWRAAQKAGLRNVPVLVRDLDDLEVLEIGIIENVQREDLNAIEEARAYRVLMERFGRTQDAVAQVVSKSRSHIANMLRLL
;
A
#
# COMPACT_ATOMS: atom_id res chain seq x y z
N MET A 1 37.90 41.68 -56.97
CA MET A 1 38.37 40.52 -56.19
C MET A 1 38.28 40.90 -54.74
N GLU A 2 37.72 39.99 -53.94
CA GLU A 2 37.31 40.06 -52.53
C GLU A 2 38.12 40.98 -51.61
N ILE A 3 37.50 41.56 -50.56
CA ILE A 3 37.67 41.17 -49.14
C ILE A 3 36.42 41.62 -48.33
N GLU A 4 35.98 40.74 -47.43
CA GLU A 4 34.88 40.87 -46.45
C GLU A 4 34.98 42.09 -45.50
N MET A 5 33.81 42.52 -45.01
CA MET A 5 33.64 43.47 -43.92
C MET A 5 32.95 42.79 -42.72
N SER A 6 33.62 42.95 -41.58
CA SER A 6 33.35 42.48 -40.23
C SER A 6 32.06 43.03 -39.57
N GLU A 7 31.58 42.24 -38.60
CA GLU A 7 30.50 42.37 -37.60
C GLU A 7 30.00 43.77 -37.15
N LYS A 8 28.69 43.91 -36.87
CA LYS A 8 28.12 43.89 -35.48
C LYS A 8 26.57 44.00 -35.41
N HIS A 9 26.00 43.22 -34.49
CA HIS A 9 24.59 43.13 -34.05
C HIS A 9 23.84 44.44 -33.80
N ARG A 10 22.56 44.50 -34.20
CA ARG A 10 21.48 45.24 -33.50
C ARG A 10 20.11 44.53 -33.65
N GLY A 11 19.47 44.25 -32.51
CA GLY A 11 18.02 44.38 -32.33
C GLY A 11 17.17 43.10 -32.38
N LEU A 12 16.81 42.60 -31.20
CA LEU A 12 15.83 41.53 -30.97
C LEU A 12 14.48 41.88 -31.60
N GLY A 13 14.10 41.12 -32.64
CA GLY A 13 12.78 41.17 -33.25
C GLY A 13 11.78 40.29 -32.51
N ARG A 14 10.72 40.93 -32.01
CA ARG A 14 9.31 40.48 -32.10
C ARG A 14 9.03 39.06 -31.57
N GLY A 15 8.80 38.94 -30.25
CA GLY A 15 8.40 37.64 -29.67
C GLY A 15 7.46 37.68 -28.47
N LEU A 16 6.94 38.84 -28.06
CA LEU A 16 6.07 38.96 -26.88
C LEU A 16 4.57 39.11 -27.19
N SER A 17 4.20 39.32 -28.46
CA SER A 17 2.79 39.40 -28.89
C SER A 17 2.15 38.03 -29.19
N ALA A 18 2.88 36.93 -28.97
CA ALA A 18 2.36 35.56 -29.13
C ALA A 18 1.75 34.99 -27.83
N LEU A 19 1.90 35.70 -26.69
CA LEU A 19 1.57 35.15 -25.37
C LEU A 19 0.38 35.81 -24.66
N LEU A 20 -0.29 36.79 -25.27
CA LEU A 20 -1.44 37.43 -24.60
C LEU A 20 -2.42 38.00 -25.64
N GLY A 21 -3.49 37.26 -25.90
CA GLY A 21 -4.56 37.61 -26.82
C GLY A 21 -5.76 36.70 -26.63
N GLU A 22 -6.63 37.13 -25.71
CA GLU A 22 -7.94 36.61 -25.30
C GLU A 22 -8.82 36.14 -26.47
N ALA A 23 -9.35 34.91 -26.40
CA ALA A 23 -10.70 34.57 -25.91
C ALA A 23 -11.87 35.13 -26.75
N SER A 24 -12.63 34.22 -27.37
CA SER A 24 -14.11 34.07 -27.24
C SER A 24 -14.75 33.37 -28.47
N THR A 25 -14.98 32.05 -28.34
CA THR A 25 -16.22 31.24 -28.59
C THR A 25 -17.12 31.42 -29.86
N PRO A 26 -18.00 30.44 -30.22
CA PRO A 26 -17.99 28.97 -30.04
C PRO A 26 -18.58 28.15 -31.25
N VAL A 27 -18.66 26.81 -31.04
CA VAL A 27 -19.51 25.73 -31.64
C VAL A 27 -19.20 25.17 -33.05
N PRO A 28 -19.56 23.91 -33.36
CA PRO A 28 -19.29 22.65 -32.64
C PRO A 28 -18.88 21.50 -33.62
N VAL A 29 -17.93 20.62 -33.29
CA VAL A 29 -17.74 19.38 -34.09
C VAL A 29 -17.38 18.19 -33.21
N THR A 30 -18.27 17.20 -33.31
CA THR A 30 -18.24 15.81 -32.88
C THR A 30 -16.89 15.10 -33.05
N THR A 31 -16.43 14.43 -31.99
CA THR A 31 -15.62 13.21 -32.11
C THR A 31 -15.96 12.22 -30.98
N PRO A 32 -16.16 10.93 -31.31
CA PRO A 32 -16.43 9.87 -30.35
C PRO A 32 -15.14 9.33 -29.71
N ASN A 33 -15.23 9.22 -28.39
CA ASN A 33 -14.65 8.27 -27.43
C ASN A 33 -13.32 7.56 -27.75
N ALA A 34 -12.37 7.76 -26.83
CA ALA A 34 -11.12 7.05 -26.68
C ALA A 34 -11.33 5.59 -26.26
N GLU A 35 -10.64 4.68 -26.93
CA GLU A 35 -10.53 3.28 -26.51
C GLU A 35 -9.48 3.14 -25.40
N THR A 36 -9.99 2.92 -24.20
CA THR A 36 -9.29 2.39 -23.03
C THR A 36 -9.06 0.88 -23.20
N LYS A 37 -7.79 0.47 -23.25
CA LYS A 37 -7.27 -0.90 -23.05
C LYS A 37 -5.85 -0.70 -22.49
N SER A 38 -5.37 -1.25 -21.38
CA SER A 38 -5.78 -2.37 -20.56
C SER A 38 -5.14 -2.19 -19.18
N ALA A 39 -5.90 -2.40 -18.11
CA ALA A 39 -5.37 -2.75 -16.79
C ALA A 39 -6.52 -3.37 -15.99
N GLU A 40 -6.99 -4.53 -16.45
CA GLU A 40 -7.77 -5.42 -15.61
C GLU A 40 -6.85 -5.88 -14.48
N SER A 41 -7.12 -5.27 -13.33
CA SER A 41 -6.66 -5.68 -12.02
C SER A 41 -6.90 -7.18 -11.85
N ALA A 42 -5.87 -7.86 -11.36
CA ALA A 42 -5.96 -9.25 -10.94
C ALA A 42 -7.21 -9.43 -10.04
N PRO A 43 -8.03 -10.47 -10.24
CA PRO A 43 -9.16 -10.73 -9.38
C PRO A 43 -8.64 -11.17 -8.02
N LEU A 44 -8.52 -10.22 -7.10
CA LEU A 44 -8.55 -10.51 -5.67
C LEU A 44 -9.89 -11.21 -5.40
N GLY A 45 -9.84 -12.38 -4.77
CA GLY A 45 -11.02 -13.18 -4.42
C GLY A 45 -12.09 -12.40 -3.65
N PRO A 46 -13.28 -13.01 -3.41
CA PRO A 46 -14.46 -12.31 -2.93
C PRO A 46 -14.15 -11.45 -1.70
N VAL A 47 -14.31 -10.13 -1.86
CA VAL A 47 -14.18 -9.17 -0.77
C VAL A 47 -15.42 -9.31 0.10
N SER A 48 -15.31 -10.09 1.17
CA SER A 48 -16.33 -10.13 2.21
C SER A 48 -16.36 -8.80 2.97
N MET A 49 -17.58 -8.31 3.18
CA MET A 49 -17.95 -6.98 3.68
C MET A 49 -17.22 -6.57 4.97
N SER A 50 -16.98 -5.26 5.13
CA SER A 50 -16.66 -4.68 6.44
C SER A 50 -17.84 -4.91 7.39
N LEU A 51 -17.65 -5.71 8.44
CA LEU A 51 -18.66 -6.02 9.44
C LEU A 51 -18.24 -5.44 10.80
N GLU A 52 -19.21 -5.04 11.62
CA GLU A 52 -18.93 -4.79 13.04
C GLU A 52 -18.94 -6.10 13.81
N GLN A 53 -17.83 -6.42 14.49
CA GLN A 53 -17.71 -7.62 15.31
C GLN A 53 -17.41 -7.25 16.78
N PRO A 54 -17.97 -8.00 17.75
CA PRO A 54 -17.62 -7.86 19.16
C PRO A 54 -16.12 -8.05 19.37
N ILE A 55 -15.49 -7.13 20.10
CA ILE A 55 -14.04 -7.12 20.32
C ILE A 55 -13.53 -8.35 21.09
N GLU A 56 -14.43 -9.02 21.83
CA GLU A 56 -14.17 -10.23 22.63
C GLU A 56 -13.98 -11.49 21.77
N LEU A 57 -14.57 -11.51 20.56
CA LEU A 57 -14.43 -12.62 19.61
C LEU A 57 -13.10 -12.57 18.85
N LEU A 58 -12.39 -11.44 18.91
CA LEU A 58 -11.09 -11.27 18.25
C LEU A 58 -9.96 -11.81 19.13
N LYS A 59 -9.21 -12.77 18.60
CA LYS A 59 -8.01 -13.33 19.20
C LYS A 59 -6.77 -12.81 18.51
N ARG A 60 -5.74 -12.49 19.30
CA ARG A 60 -4.42 -12.14 18.79
C ARG A 60 -3.79 -13.32 18.05
N ASN A 61 -2.99 -13.02 17.04
CA ASN A 61 -2.08 -14.00 16.46
C ASN A 61 -0.82 -14.13 17.36
N PRO A 62 -0.50 -15.32 17.90
CA PRO A 62 0.67 -15.53 18.76
C PRO A 62 2.01 -15.29 18.06
N ASP A 63 2.05 -15.37 16.73
CA ASP A 63 3.26 -15.26 15.92
C ASP A 63 3.61 -13.82 15.52
N GLN A 64 2.88 -12.82 16.06
CA GLN A 64 3.14 -11.41 15.78
C GLN A 64 4.48 -10.96 16.41
N PRO A 65 5.45 -10.49 15.60
CA PRO A 65 6.80 -10.18 16.08
C PRO A 65 6.88 -8.90 16.93
N ARG A 66 5.95 -7.94 16.76
CA ARG A 66 5.95 -6.70 17.56
C ARG A 66 5.29 -6.93 18.92
N LYS A 67 6.10 -7.35 19.90
CA LYS A 67 5.65 -7.62 21.28
C LYS A 67 5.58 -6.37 22.17
N VAL A 68 6.34 -5.32 21.84
CA VAL A 68 6.42 -4.10 22.65
C VAL A 68 5.81 -2.94 21.87
N PHE A 69 4.74 -2.37 22.40
CA PHE A 69 4.19 -1.09 21.96
C PHE A 69 4.43 -0.09 23.08
N SER A 70 4.86 1.13 22.73
CA SER A 70 4.93 2.21 23.71
C SER A 70 3.50 2.51 24.19
N ASP A 71 3.27 2.43 25.50
CA ASP A 71 1.97 2.73 26.09
C ASP A 71 1.49 4.14 25.73
N VAL A 72 2.42 5.09 25.61
CA VAL A 72 2.14 6.47 25.20
C VAL A 72 1.52 6.55 23.80
N GLU A 73 2.04 5.77 22.84
CA GLU A 73 1.48 5.73 21.48
C GLU A 73 0.11 5.05 21.44
N LEU A 74 -0.09 4.03 22.27
CA LEU A 74 -1.38 3.35 22.38
C LEU A 74 -2.44 4.25 23.01
N ASP A 75 -2.08 5.04 24.02
CA ASP A 75 -3.02 5.92 24.71
C ASP A 75 -3.45 7.09 23.81
N SER A 76 -2.52 7.65 23.02
CA SER A 76 -2.83 8.63 21.99
C SER A 76 -3.80 8.07 20.94
N LEU A 77 -3.54 6.85 20.44
CA LEU A 77 -4.43 6.19 19.48
C LEU A 77 -5.80 5.87 20.09
N ALA A 78 -5.84 5.43 21.35
CA ALA A 78 -7.08 5.15 22.07
C ALA A 78 -7.92 6.41 22.27
N ALA A 79 -7.29 7.55 22.56
CA ALA A 79 -7.97 8.84 22.63
C ALA A 79 -8.60 9.22 21.27
N SER A 80 -7.85 9.07 20.17
CA SER A 80 -8.38 9.32 18.83
C SER A 80 -9.52 8.35 18.45
N ILE A 81 -9.42 7.07 18.82
CA ILE A 81 -10.45 6.06 18.55
C ILE A 81 -11.71 6.35 19.36
N ARG A 82 -11.59 6.89 20.57
CA ARG A 82 -12.75 7.27 21.39
C ARG A 82 -13.57 8.41 20.76
N GLU A 83 -12.90 9.35 20.10
CA GLU A 83 -13.54 10.49 19.45
C GLU A 83 -14.11 10.14 18.07
N LYS A 84 -13.35 9.40 17.25
CA LYS A 84 -13.63 9.21 15.81
C LYS A 84 -14.02 7.77 15.44
N GLY A 85 -13.96 6.84 16.38
CA GLY A 85 -14.08 5.42 16.12
C GLY A 85 -12.85 4.84 15.41
N VAL A 86 -12.94 3.57 15.03
CA VAL A 86 -11.90 2.88 14.28
C VAL A 86 -12.12 3.12 12.78
N LEU A 87 -11.37 4.04 12.19
CA LEU A 87 -11.53 4.40 10.77
C LEU A 87 -11.07 3.30 9.80
N GLN A 88 -10.00 2.60 10.14
CA GLN A 88 -9.46 1.52 9.31
C GLN A 88 -9.83 0.15 9.91
N PRO A 89 -10.53 -0.72 9.16
CA PRO A 89 -10.97 -2.02 9.66
C PRO A 89 -9.80 -2.95 9.98
N ILE A 90 -10.00 -3.81 10.97
CA ILE A 90 -9.02 -4.82 11.40
C ILE A 90 -9.15 -6.04 10.48
N LEU A 91 -8.05 -6.54 9.93
CA LEU A 91 -8.08 -7.73 9.07
C LEU A 91 -8.10 -8.96 9.95
N VAL A 92 -9.13 -9.80 9.78
CA VAL A 92 -9.31 -11.02 10.54
C VAL A 92 -9.64 -12.19 9.63
N ARG A 93 -9.37 -13.40 10.10
CA ARG A 93 -9.91 -14.64 9.53
C ARG A 93 -10.81 -15.36 10.54
N PRO A 94 -11.83 -16.09 10.09
CA PRO A 94 -12.61 -16.92 10.99
C PRO A 94 -11.76 -18.10 11.49
N ILE A 95 -11.97 -18.48 12.74
CA ILE A 95 -11.42 -19.68 13.36
C ILE A 95 -12.55 -20.54 13.94
N ALA A 96 -12.22 -21.77 14.35
CA ALA A 96 -13.20 -22.67 14.95
C ALA A 96 -13.90 -22.03 16.16
N GLY A 97 -15.20 -22.30 16.30
CA GLY A 97 -15.99 -21.77 17.43
C GLY A 97 -16.61 -20.39 17.22
N GLY A 98 -16.58 -19.84 15.99
CA GLY A 98 -17.18 -18.53 15.70
C GLY A 98 -16.35 -17.34 16.18
N GLU A 99 -15.09 -17.59 16.55
CA GLU A 99 -14.13 -16.56 16.89
C GLU A 99 -13.36 -16.12 15.63
N PHE A 100 -12.59 -15.03 15.76
CA PHE A 100 -11.80 -14.46 14.67
C PHE A 100 -10.36 -14.30 15.12
N GLN A 101 -9.40 -14.64 14.26
CA GLN A 101 -7.99 -14.36 14.50
C GLN A 101 -7.56 -13.09 13.77
N ILE A 102 -6.89 -12.19 14.49
CA ILE A 102 -6.32 -10.95 13.95
C ILE A 102 -5.09 -11.27 13.10
N ILE A 103 -5.16 -10.93 11.82
CA ILE A 103 -4.04 -11.04 10.88
C ILE A 103 -3.25 -9.73 10.90
N ALA A 104 -3.94 -8.59 10.81
CA ALA A 104 -3.32 -7.28 10.81
C ALA A 104 -4.16 -6.24 11.56
N GLY A 105 -3.49 -5.28 12.21
CA GLY A 105 -4.15 -4.20 12.96
C GLY A 105 -4.20 -4.39 14.48
N GLU A 106 -3.30 -5.19 15.06
CA GLU A 106 -3.21 -5.45 16.51
C GLU A 106 -3.19 -4.15 17.36
N ARG A 107 -2.48 -3.10 16.91
CA ARG A 107 -2.46 -1.78 17.57
C ARG A 107 -3.85 -1.17 17.70
N ARG A 108 -4.64 -1.26 16.63
CA ARG A 108 -6.00 -0.70 16.55
C ARG A 108 -6.94 -1.49 17.45
N TRP A 109 -6.82 -2.82 17.48
CA TRP A 109 -7.57 -3.67 18.41
C TRP A 109 -7.27 -3.32 19.87
N ARG A 110 -5.99 -3.22 20.27
CA ARG A 110 -5.61 -2.85 21.65
C ARG A 110 -6.06 -1.44 22.02
N ALA A 111 -5.92 -0.49 21.12
CA ALA A 111 -6.37 0.88 21.35
C ALA A 111 -7.91 0.97 21.42
N ALA A 112 -8.65 0.15 20.66
CA ALA A 112 -10.11 0.01 20.76
C ALA A 112 -10.55 -0.60 22.08
N GLN A 113 -9.81 -1.60 22.61
CA GLN A 113 -10.03 -2.13 23.96
C GLN A 113 -9.81 -1.05 25.02
N LYS A 114 -8.70 -0.31 24.96
CA LYS A 114 -8.42 0.82 25.86
C LYS A 114 -9.45 1.95 25.73
N ALA A 115 -10.01 2.15 24.53
CA ALA A 115 -11.06 3.14 24.28
C ALA A 115 -12.43 2.73 24.86
N GLY A 116 -12.63 1.45 25.21
CA GLY A 116 -13.88 0.92 25.75
C GLY A 116 -14.92 0.58 24.68
N LEU A 117 -14.49 0.38 23.43
CA LEU A 117 -15.40 -0.02 22.34
C LEU A 117 -15.85 -1.46 22.50
N ARG A 118 -17.15 -1.72 22.31
CA ARG A 118 -17.73 -3.08 22.32
C ARG A 118 -17.57 -3.77 20.97
N ASN A 119 -17.76 -3.02 19.89
CA ASN A 119 -17.67 -3.49 18.52
C ASN A 119 -16.56 -2.76 17.78
N VAL A 120 -15.91 -3.47 16.85
CA VAL A 120 -14.90 -2.91 15.96
C VAL A 120 -15.20 -3.30 14.51
N PRO A 121 -14.93 -2.42 13.54
CA PRO A 121 -15.03 -2.77 12.13
C PRO A 121 -13.91 -3.74 11.77
N VAL A 122 -14.30 -4.87 11.20
CA VAL A 122 -13.38 -5.91 10.74
C VAL A 122 -13.60 -6.21 9.27
N LEU A 123 -12.52 -6.59 8.61
CA LEU A 123 -12.54 -7.17 7.29
C LEU A 123 -12.28 -8.67 7.46
N VAL A 124 -13.30 -9.49 7.22
CA VAL A 124 -13.18 -10.95 7.31
C VAL A 124 -12.67 -11.50 5.99
N ARG A 125 -11.58 -12.27 6.02
CA ARG A 125 -11.13 -13.06 4.87
C ARG A 125 -10.88 -14.49 5.28
N ASP A 126 -11.41 -15.41 4.47
CA ASP A 126 -11.09 -16.83 4.58
C ASP A 126 -9.69 -17.03 4.01
N LEU A 127 -8.70 -17.08 4.91
CA LEU A 127 -7.29 -17.23 4.57
C LEU A 127 -6.72 -18.42 5.33
N ASP A 128 -6.03 -19.30 4.61
CA ASP A 128 -5.34 -20.42 5.24
C ASP A 128 -4.10 -19.94 6.05
N ASP A 129 -3.51 -20.82 6.85
CA ASP A 129 -2.33 -20.48 7.68
C ASP A 129 -1.14 -20.00 6.83
N LEU A 130 -1.03 -20.50 5.61
CA LEU A 130 0.03 -20.16 4.69
C LEU A 130 -0.19 -18.72 4.19
N GLU A 131 -1.35 -18.41 3.62
CA GLU A 131 -1.73 -17.08 3.16
C GLU A 131 -1.61 -16.00 4.25
N VAL A 132 -1.97 -16.33 5.50
CA VAL A 132 -1.76 -15.42 6.64
C VAL A 132 -0.28 -15.13 6.86
N LEU A 133 0.56 -16.16 6.83
CA LEU A 133 2.01 -16.00 6.92
C LEU A 133 2.55 -15.18 5.75
N GLU A 134 2.04 -15.39 4.54
CA GLU A 134 2.42 -14.63 3.34
C GLU A 134 2.16 -13.13 3.53
N ILE A 135 0.93 -12.77 3.92
CA ILE A 135 0.52 -11.38 4.16
C ILE A 135 1.38 -10.75 5.26
N GLY A 136 1.64 -11.48 6.34
CA GLY A 136 2.49 -11.00 7.43
C GLY A 136 3.91 -10.70 6.97
N ILE A 137 4.50 -11.55 6.12
CA ILE A 137 5.84 -11.32 5.57
C ILE A 137 5.85 -10.11 4.63
N ILE A 138 4.84 -9.97 3.76
CA ILE A 138 4.73 -8.85 2.82
C ILE A 138 4.61 -7.52 3.57
N GLU A 139 3.70 -7.45 4.56
CA GLU A 139 3.53 -6.24 5.37
C GLU A 139 4.81 -5.88 6.11
N ASN A 140 5.49 -6.88 6.68
CA ASN A 140 6.73 -6.66 7.38
C ASN A 140 7.81 -6.12 6.43
N VAL A 141 7.97 -6.68 5.23
CA VAL A 141 8.95 -6.21 4.23
C VAL A 141 8.67 -4.79 3.75
N GLN A 142 7.41 -4.36 3.70
CA GLN A 142 7.04 -3.00 3.31
C GLN A 142 7.39 -1.94 4.36
N ARG A 143 7.91 -2.34 5.53
CA ARG A 143 8.34 -1.40 6.57
C ARG A 143 9.71 -0.78 6.25
N GLU A 144 9.84 0.50 6.54
CA GLU A 144 11.05 1.28 6.26
C GLU A 144 12.25 0.91 7.16
N ASP A 145 12.05 0.12 8.22
CA ASP A 145 13.06 -0.21 9.23
C ASP A 145 13.76 -1.56 9.06
N LEU A 146 13.55 -2.30 7.95
CA LEU A 146 14.21 -3.60 7.74
C LEU A 146 15.68 -3.48 7.36
N ASN A 147 16.50 -4.39 7.91
CA ASN A 147 17.87 -4.60 7.45
C ASN A 147 17.89 -5.41 6.16
N ALA A 148 18.90 -5.18 5.31
CA ALA A 148 19.12 -5.84 4.04
C ALA A 148 19.12 -7.40 4.14
N ILE A 149 19.71 -7.96 5.20
CA ILE A 149 19.70 -9.42 5.41
C ILE A 149 18.31 -9.95 5.75
N GLU A 150 17.52 -9.19 6.52
CA GLU A 150 16.16 -9.58 6.89
C GLU A 150 15.23 -9.54 5.69
N GLU A 151 15.36 -8.50 4.88
CA GLU A 151 14.62 -8.33 3.63
C GLU A 151 14.94 -9.48 2.64
N ALA A 152 16.22 -9.83 2.48
CA ALA A 152 16.64 -10.96 1.67
C ALA A 152 16.06 -12.29 2.18
N ARG A 153 16.03 -12.51 3.51
CA ARG A 153 15.44 -13.72 4.10
C ARG A 153 13.95 -13.79 3.86
N ALA A 154 13.25 -12.67 4.00
CA ALA A 154 11.82 -12.58 3.71
C ALA A 154 11.53 -12.94 2.24
N TYR A 155 12.31 -12.41 1.29
CA TYR A 155 12.19 -12.79 -0.12
C TYR A 155 12.41 -14.28 -0.35
N ARG A 156 13.43 -14.88 0.27
CA ARG A 156 13.69 -16.33 0.15
C ARG A 156 12.53 -17.15 0.69
N VAL A 157 11.97 -16.77 1.85
CA VAL A 157 10.81 -17.45 2.43
C VAL A 157 9.58 -17.32 1.51
N LEU A 158 9.33 -16.15 0.92
CA LEU A 158 8.26 -15.95 -0.05
C LEU A 158 8.41 -16.88 -1.28
N MET A 159 9.63 -17.09 -1.75
CA MET A 159 9.88 -17.98 -2.89
C MET A 159 9.76 -19.46 -2.51
N GLU A 160 10.36 -19.89 -1.40
CA GLU A 160 10.46 -21.31 -1.03
C GLU A 160 9.15 -21.86 -0.46
N ARG A 161 8.45 -21.11 0.40
CA ARG A 161 7.24 -21.60 1.07
C ARG A 161 5.97 -21.37 0.26
N PHE A 162 5.95 -20.36 -0.60
CA PHE A 162 4.76 -19.96 -1.35
C PHE A 162 4.92 -20.13 -2.87
N GLY A 163 6.07 -20.64 -3.32
CA GLY A 163 6.34 -20.89 -4.74
C GLY A 163 6.38 -19.62 -5.60
N ARG A 164 6.56 -18.44 -5.00
CA ARG A 164 6.60 -17.17 -5.74
C ARG A 164 7.87 -17.10 -6.57
N THR A 165 7.76 -16.63 -7.82
CA THR A 165 8.93 -16.27 -8.62
C THR A 165 9.51 -14.93 -8.16
N GLN A 166 10.75 -14.63 -8.51
CA GLN A 166 11.35 -13.31 -8.23
C GLN A 166 10.51 -12.17 -8.81
N ASP A 167 9.91 -12.38 -9.98
CA ASP A 167 9.02 -11.41 -10.63
C ASP A 167 7.72 -11.20 -9.84
N ALA A 168 7.11 -12.27 -9.33
CA ALA A 168 5.92 -12.17 -8.49
C ALA A 168 6.21 -11.45 -7.16
N VAL A 169 7.33 -11.77 -6.51
CA VAL A 169 7.77 -11.07 -5.28
C VAL A 169 7.99 -9.58 -5.57
N ALA A 170 8.71 -9.25 -6.66
CA ALA A 170 8.98 -7.89 -7.08
C ALA A 170 7.69 -7.06 -7.26
N GLN A 171 6.67 -7.65 -7.91
CA GLN A 171 5.37 -7.01 -8.10
C GLN A 171 4.65 -6.74 -6.78
N VAL A 172 4.64 -7.73 -5.87
CA VAL A 172 3.96 -7.64 -4.58
C VAL A 172 4.60 -6.60 -3.66
N VAL A 173 5.94 -6.52 -3.64
CA VAL A 173 6.67 -5.57 -2.79
C VAL A 173 6.99 -4.23 -3.48
N SER A 174 6.48 -4.03 -4.70
CA SER A 174 6.70 -2.81 -5.50
C SER A 174 8.19 -2.45 -5.70
N LYS A 175 9.01 -3.47 -5.99
CA LYS A 175 10.45 -3.34 -6.28
C LYS A 175 10.77 -3.91 -7.66
N SER A 176 11.99 -3.67 -8.17
CA SER A 176 12.43 -4.31 -9.41
C SER A 176 12.85 -5.75 -9.16
N ARG A 177 12.66 -6.62 -10.16
CA ARG A 177 13.20 -7.99 -10.16
C ARG A 177 14.70 -8.03 -9.86
N SER A 178 15.45 -7.08 -10.42
CA SER A 178 16.89 -6.93 -10.18
C SER A 178 17.23 -6.61 -8.73
N HIS A 179 16.41 -5.81 -8.05
CA HIS A 179 16.58 -5.56 -6.62
C HIS A 179 16.39 -6.86 -5.81
N ILE A 180 15.32 -7.62 -6.06
CA ILE A 180 15.10 -8.92 -5.40
C ILE A 180 16.28 -9.87 -5.62
N ALA A 181 16.77 -9.99 -6.86
CA ALA A 181 17.91 -10.83 -7.18
C ALA A 181 19.19 -10.40 -6.43
N ASN A 182 19.46 -9.08 -6.34
CA ASN A 182 20.61 -8.56 -5.61
C ASN A 182 20.51 -8.85 -4.10
N MET A 183 19.32 -8.68 -3.52
CA MET A 183 19.07 -8.96 -2.11
C MET A 183 19.30 -10.44 -1.80
N LEU A 184 18.80 -11.34 -2.64
CA LEU A 184 18.99 -12.79 -2.47
C LEU A 184 20.46 -13.24 -2.56
N ARG A 185 21.34 -12.47 -3.23
CA ARG A 185 22.79 -12.75 -3.28
C ARG A 185 23.53 -12.45 -1.97
N LEU A 186 22.88 -11.74 -1.05
CA LEU A 186 23.45 -11.42 0.27
C LEU A 186 23.39 -12.61 1.25
N LEU A 187 22.68 -13.67 0.89
CA LEU A 187 22.41 -14.83 1.73
C LEU A 187 23.12 -16.09 1.25
#